data_AF-A0A9W9FMK5-F1
#
_entry.id   AF-A0A9W9FMK5-F1
#
_cell.length_a   1.000
_cell.length_b   1.000
_cell.length_c   1.000
_cell.angle_alpha   90.00
_cell.angle_beta   90.00
_cell.angle_gamma   90.00
#
_symmetry.space_group_name_H-M   'P 1'
#
loop_
_entity.id
_entity.type
_entity.pdbx_description
1 polymer ?
#
loop_
_entity_poly.entity_id
_entity_poly.type
_entity_poly.pdbx_seq_one_letter_code
_entity_poly.pdbx_strand_id
1 'polypeptide(L)'
;MNETLPPFDRGLRAQGPFARVSIFSAKIFGHVAPIGVFVWLEFGRNRWQLYTNYATSALMTLVFAFLACLRECYCTYTNICTDVIFKLDATLEGELRRLSKDSIPYKTEDIMPPKAIFYYGDVIGTLASIIFLVIVIITWVAVGPVFEFNNPWWLPIGTYAGLVGLFDSFVLRNIQSKVSEYTNEQIRALEKHDMALYYGLLMPIPYGRLKAPSLSQRISRYINTLSSHLFRVVSGVSLTIGCIVASSATRWSLTGQLVSNVPPSIIGTFFMIILITGHNYAEKKMRV
;
A
#
# COMPACT_ATOMS: atom_id res chain seq x y z
N MET A 1 3.80 -24.77 33.82
CA MET A 1 4.32 -25.36 32.56
C MET A 1 5.04 -24.23 31.86
N ASN A 2 6.38 -24.27 31.88
CA ASN A 2 7.25 -23.12 31.60
C ASN A 2 7.59 -23.11 30.10
N GLU A 3 6.65 -22.69 29.25
CA GLU A 3 6.95 -22.39 27.86
C GLU A 3 7.76 -21.09 27.85
N THR A 4 9.08 -21.25 27.70
CA THR A 4 9.97 -20.13 27.44
C THR A 4 9.52 -19.50 26.13
N LEU A 5 9.07 -18.24 26.21
CA LEU A 5 8.77 -17.42 25.04
C LEU A 5 9.94 -17.56 24.06
N PRO A 6 9.69 -17.95 22.79
CA PRO A 6 10.76 -18.00 21.80
C PRO A 6 11.43 -16.62 21.76
N PRO A 7 12.76 -16.55 21.61
CA PRO A 7 13.47 -15.28 21.61
C PRO A 7 12.79 -14.35 20.62
N PHE A 8 12.32 -13.20 21.11
CA PHE A 8 11.69 -12.17 20.30
C PHE A 8 12.72 -11.73 19.25
N ASP A 9 12.62 -12.34 18.07
CA ASP A 9 13.53 -12.12 16.97
C ASP A 9 13.32 -10.68 16.52
N ARG A 10 14.23 -9.79 16.94
CA ARG A 10 14.15 -8.33 16.83
C ARG A 10 14.05 -7.90 15.37
N GLY A 11 12.88 -8.05 14.75
CA GLY A 11 12.57 -7.58 13.40
C GLY A 11 13.60 -7.97 12.32
N LEU A 12 14.39 -9.04 12.52
CA LEU A 12 15.51 -9.35 11.63
C LEU A 12 15.02 -9.75 10.24
N ARG A 13 13.80 -10.28 10.12
CA ARG A 13 13.18 -10.61 8.83
C ARG A 13 12.77 -9.38 8.01
N ALA A 14 12.40 -8.28 8.66
CA ALA A 14 12.21 -6.98 8.01
C ALA A 14 13.55 -6.33 7.57
N GLN A 15 14.68 -6.94 7.95
CA GLN A 15 16.03 -6.53 7.56
C GLN A 15 16.77 -7.57 6.71
N GLY A 16 16.05 -8.54 6.14
CA GLY A 16 16.66 -9.47 5.18
C GLY A 16 17.37 -8.69 4.06
N PRO A 17 18.44 -9.25 3.46
CA PRO A 17 19.14 -8.61 2.35
C PRO A 17 18.17 -8.23 1.22
N PHE A 18 17.15 -9.05 0.99
CA PHE A 18 16.06 -8.77 0.06
C PHE A 18 15.25 -7.52 0.41
N ALA A 19 14.79 -7.37 1.65
CA ALA A 19 14.03 -6.18 2.07
C ALA A 19 14.89 -4.91 1.95
N ARG A 20 16.19 -4.99 2.29
CA ARG A 20 17.14 -3.87 2.12
C ARG A 20 17.35 -3.50 0.66
N VAL A 21 17.51 -4.50 -0.22
CA VAL A 21 17.61 -4.29 -1.68
C VAL A 21 16.33 -3.67 -2.22
N SER A 22 15.15 -4.18 -1.84
CA SER A 22 13.85 -3.63 -2.26
C SER A 22 13.66 -2.17 -1.82
N ILE A 23 14.06 -1.82 -0.60
CA ILE A 23 14.02 -0.45 -0.09
C ILE A 23 15.00 0.47 -0.83
N PHE A 24 16.20 -0.03 -1.13
CA PHE A 24 17.19 0.71 -1.90
C PHE A 24 16.71 0.95 -3.34
N SER A 25 16.19 -0.08 -4.00
CA SER A 25 15.59 0.02 -5.33
C SER A 25 14.42 0.99 -5.34
N ALA A 26 13.50 0.92 -4.37
CA ALA A 26 12.36 1.84 -4.26
C ALA A 26 12.81 3.32 -4.15
N LYS A 27 13.91 3.61 -3.44
CA LYS A 27 14.47 4.97 -3.37
C LYS A 27 15.00 5.45 -4.72
N ILE A 28 15.70 4.59 -5.46
CA ILE A 28 16.23 4.93 -6.79
C ILE A 28 15.07 5.19 -7.75
N PHE A 29 14.12 4.25 -7.86
CA PHE A 29 13.01 4.36 -8.79
C PHE A 29 12.03 5.49 -8.46
N GLY A 30 11.86 5.82 -7.17
CA GLY A 30 10.99 6.93 -6.74
C GLY A 30 11.42 8.31 -7.25
N HIS A 31 12.71 8.50 -7.56
CA HIS A 31 13.22 9.74 -8.15
C HIS A 31 13.14 9.77 -9.69
N VAL A 32 13.04 8.61 -10.33
CA VAL A 32 13.06 8.45 -11.80
C VAL A 32 11.66 8.53 -12.41
N ALA A 33 10.63 8.07 -11.70
CA ALA A 33 9.26 7.99 -12.21
C ALA A 33 8.65 9.30 -12.76
N PRO A 34 8.78 10.48 -12.11
CA PRO A 34 8.19 11.71 -12.65
C PRO A 34 8.87 12.20 -13.94
N ILE A 35 10.14 11.85 -14.16
CA ILE A 35 10.90 12.21 -15.38
C ILE A 35 10.39 11.41 -16.58
N GLY A 36 9.90 10.18 -16.34
CA GLY A 36 9.43 9.27 -17.40
C GLY A 36 8.24 9.78 -18.22
N VAL A 37 7.33 10.55 -17.61
CA VAL A 37 6.16 11.10 -18.32
C VAL A 37 6.57 12.22 -19.27
N PHE A 38 7.51 13.08 -18.87
CA PHE A 38 8.03 14.16 -19.72
C PHE A 38 8.86 13.61 -20.88
N VAL A 39 9.70 12.61 -20.63
CA VAL A 39 10.48 11.92 -21.68
C VAL A 39 9.58 11.20 -22.69
N TRP A 40 8.43 10.66 -22.24
CA TRP A 40 7.46 10.04 -23.13
C TRP A 40 6.76 11.06 -24.05
N LEU A 41 6.41 12.24 -23.51
CA LEU A 41 5.77 13.32 -24.28
C LEU A 41 6.70 13.92 -25.34
N GLU A 42 8.01 14.05 -25.08
CA GLU A 42 8.94 14.73 -25.98
C GLU A 42 9.44 13.89 -27.17
N PHE A 43 9.46 12.56 -27.07
CA PHE A 43 10.08 11.68 -28.08
C PHE A 43 9.07 10.89 -28.95
N GLY A 44 7.83 11.39 -29.08
CA GLY A 44 6.67 10.70 -29.67
C GLY A 44 6.76 10.25 -31.14
N ARG A 45 7.51 9.19 -31.43
CA ARG A 45 7.37 8.36 -32.64
C ARG A 45 6.75 7.00 -32.28
N ASN A 46 5.93 6.43 -33.17
CA ASN A 46 5.11 5.23 -32.91
C ASN A 46 5.88 4.03 -32.30
N ARG A 47 7.11 3.74 -32.75
CA ARG A 47 7.91 2.63 -32.18
C ARG A 47 8.45 2.95 -30.79
N TRP A 48 8.85 4.19 -30.56
CA TRP A 48 9.33 4.64 -29.25
C TRP A 48 8.23 4.52 -28.20
N GLN A 49 7.01 4.97 -28.53
CA GLN A 49 5.85 4.87 -27.64
C GLN A 49 5.54 3.41 -27.26
N LEU A 50 5.70 2.47 -28.21
CA LEU A 50 5.49 1.05 -27.97
C LEU A 50 6.59 0.44 -27.07
N TYR A 51 7.87 0.78 -27.29
CA TYR A 51 8.96 0.33 -26.41
C TYR A 51 8.81 0.89 -25.00
N THR A 52 8.43 2.16 -24.85
CA THR A 52 8.16 2.74 -23.53
C THR A 52 6.99 2.03 -22.84
N ASN A 53 5.96 1.62 -23.60
CA ASN A 53 4.86 0.84 -23.06
C ASN A 53 5.35 -0.51 -22.48
N TYR A 54 6.10 -1.30 -23.25
CA TYR A 54 6.64 -2.57 -22.74
C TYR A 54 7.56 -2.38 -21.53
N ALA A 55 8.44 -1.37 -21.55
CA ALA A 55 9.33 -1.06 -20.44
C ALA A 55 8.55 -0.64 -19.18
N THR A 56 7.49 0.16 -19.34
CA THR A 56 6.63 0.60 -18.23
C THR A 56 5.83 -0.56 -17.65
N SER A 57 5.27 -1.43 -18.49
CA SER A 57 4.59 -2.65 -18.02
C SER A 57 5.55 -3.56 -17.24
N ALA A 58 6.77 -3.77 -17.74
CA ALA A 58 7.77 -4.58 -17.03
C ALA A 58 8.15 -3.97 -15.67
N LEU A 59 8.34 -2.64 -15.60
CA LEU A 59 8.61 -1.94 -14.36
C LEU A 59 7.44 -2.07 -13.37
N MET A 60 6.20 -1.90 -13.85
CA MET A 60 5.00 -2.03 -13.03
C MET A 60 4.89 -3.43 -12.43
N THR A 61 5.03 -4.48 -13.24
CA THR A 61 5.05 -5.88 -12.77
C THR A 61 6.13 -6.12 -11.72
N LEU A 62 7.34 -5.60 -11.95
CA LEU A 62 8.44 -5.71 -11.00
C LEU A 62 8.10 -5.04 -9.65
N VAL A 63 7.56 -3.82 -9.69
CA VAL A 63 7.14 -3.08 -8.49
C VAL A 63 5.98 -3.78 -7.77
N PHE A 64 5.03 -4.37 -8.49
CA PHE A 64 3.97 -5.20 -7.89
C PHE A 64 4.53 -6.41 -7.17
N ALA A 65 5.45 -7.14 -7.79
CA ALA A 65 6.09 -8.31 -7.17
C ALA A 65 6.82 -7.93 -5.88
N PHE A 66 7.55 -6.81 -5.89
CA PHE A 66 8.20 -6.28 -4.69
C PHE A 66 7.18 -5.85 -3.63
N LEU A 67 6.13 -5.14 -4.00
CA LEU A 67 5.08 -4.71 -3.07
C LEU A 67 4.39 -5.91 -2.42
N ALA A 68 4.05 -6.94 -3.20
CA ALA A 68 3.41 -8.16 -2.71
C ALA A 68 4.30 -8.89 -1.70
N CYS A 69 5.59 -9.08 -2.03
CA CYS A 69 6.54 -9.72 -1.13
C CYS A 69 6.75 -8.92 0.17
N LEU A 70 6.90 -7.60 0.05
CA LEU A 70 7.01 -6.73 1.22
C LEU A 70 5.76 -6.83 2.10
N ARG A 71 4.57 -6.75 1.50
CA ARG A 71 3.29 -6.86 2.21
C ARG A 71 3.18 -8.19 2.97
N GLU A 72 3.60 -9.30 2.37
CA GLU A 72 3.61 -10.61 3.01
C GLU A 72 4.54 -10.66 4.23
N CYS A 73 5.75 -10.13 4.09
CA CYS A 73 6.70 -10.01 5.19
C CYS A 73 6.14 -9.15 6.34
N TYR A 74 5.49 -8.03 6.02
CA TYR A 74 4.88 -7.15 7.02
C TYR A 74 3.66 -7.78 7.70
N CYS A 75 2.81 -8.50 6.96
CA CYS A 75 1.68 -9.23 7.51
C CYS A 75 2.17 -10.26 8.54
N THR A 76 3.18 -11.05 8.17
CA THR A 76 3.81 -12.02 9.06
C THR A 76 4.35 -11.37 10.33
N TYR A 77 5.10 -10.27 10.19
CA TYR A 77 5.65 -9.56 11.34
C TYR A 77 4.56 -8.99 12.26
N THR A 78 3.54 -8.36 11.69
CA THR A 78 2.42 -7.78 12.45
C THR A 78 1.68 -8.87 13.22
N ASN A 79 1.38 -10.01 12.59
CA ASN A 79 0.71 -11.15 13.23
C ASN A 79 1.50 -11.70 14.42
N ILE A 80 2.82 -11.80 14.30
CA ILE A 80 3.69 -12.23 15.40
C ILE A 80 3.64 -11.21 16.54
N CYS A 81 3.77 -9.91 16.25
CA CYS A 81 3.70 -8.88 17.27
C CYS A 81 2.35 -8.86 17.99
N THR A 82 1.25 -8.97 17.25
CA THR A 82 -0.09 -9.02 17.86
C THR A 82 -0.29 -10.28 18.69
N ASP A 83 0.20 -11.44 18.24
CA ASP A 83 0.13 -12.69 19.02
C ASP A 83 0.92 -12.59 20.33
N VAL A 84 2.11 -11.98 20.31
CA VAL A 84 2.89 -11.72 21.53
C VAL A 84 2.17 -10.77 22.47
N ILE A 85 1.55 -9.70 21.95
CA ILE A 85 0.76 -8.76 22.76
C ILE A 85 -0.43 -9.48 23.41
N PHE A 86 -1.18 -10.28 22.65
CA PHE A 86 -2.32 -11.02 23.20
C PHE A 86 -1.90 -12.06 24.24
N LYS A 87 -0.78 -12.75 24.04
CA LYS A 87 -0.23 -13.68 25.03
C LYS A 87 0.22 -12.96 26.30
N LEU A 88 0.86 -11.81 26.17
CA LEU A 88 1.28 -11.00 27.30
C LEU A 88 0.06 -10.48 28.09
N ASP A 89 -0.94 -9.96 27.39
CA ASP A 89 -2.19 -9.46 27.97
C ASP A 89 -2.95 -10.58 28.72
N ALA A 90 -3.13 -11.75 28.09
CA ALA A 90 -3.75 -12.91 28.73
C ALA A 90 -2.98 -13.39 29.97
N THR A 91 -1.64 -13.31 29.95
CA THR A 91 -0.80 -13.68 31.09
C THR A 91 -0.93 -12.66 32.24
N LEU A 92 -0.89 -11.37 31.91
CA LEU A 92 -1.07 -10.28 32.89
C LEU A 92 -2.45 -10.34 33.53
N GLU A 93 -3.50 -10.54 32.74
CA GLU A 93 -4.88 -10.72 33.23
C GLU A 93 -4.98 -11.93 34.17
N GLY A 94 -4.35 -13.05 33.82
CA GLY A 94 -4.31 -14.25 34.65
C GLY A 94 -3.67 -14.00 36.02
N GLU A 95 -2.53 -13.31 36.07
CA GLU A 95 -1.87 -12.96 37.33
C GLU A 95 -2.65 -11.91 38.13
N LEU A 96 -3.22 -10.89 37.48
CA LEU A 96 -4.04 -9.87 38.14
C LEU A 96 -5.29 -10.49 38.79
N ARG A 97 -5.96 -11.44 38.12
CA ARG A 97 -7.08 -12.18 38.71
C ARG A 97 -6.65 -13.08 39.87
N ARG A 98 -5.49 -13.72 39.76
CA ARG A 98 -4.94 -14.55 40.86
C ARG A 98 -4.69 -13.71 42.11
N LEU A 99 -4.20 -12.47 41.95
CA LEU A 99 -3.92 -11.55 43.05
C LEU A 99 -5.18 -10.87 43.61
N SER A 100 -6.09 -10.43 42.75
CA SER A 100 -7.31 -9.71 43.14
C SER A 100 -8.47 -10.62 43.56
N LYS A 101 -8.41 -11.91 43.21
CA LYS A 101 -9.52 -12.88 43.31
C LYS A 101 -10.78 -12.46 42.55
N ASP A 102 -10.62 -11.61 41.55
CA ASP A 102 -11.71 -11.17 40.68
C ASP A 102 -12.05 -12.24 39.63
N SER A 103 -13.35 -12.38 39.33
CA SER A 103 -13.90 -13.29 38.32
C SER A 103 -14.70 -12.55 37.24
N ILE A 104 -14.75 -11.22 37.28
CA ILE A 104 -15.47 -10.40 36.30
C ILE A 104 -14.76 -10.50 34.94
N PRO A 105 -15.47 -10.86 33.86
CA PRO A 105 -14.90 -10.88 32.52
C PRO A 105 -14.60 -9.46 32.02
N TYR A 106 -13.43 -9.29 31.39
CA TYR A 106 -13.03 -8.03 30.77
C TYR A 106 -14.03 -7.58 29.69
N LYS A 107 -14.37 -6.29 29.69
CA LYS A 107 -15.26 -5.70 28.69
C LYS A 107 -14.47 -5.44 27.41
N THR A 108 -14.71 -6.23 26.38
CA THR A 108 -14.18 -5.98 25.05
C THR A 108 -14.83 -4.72 24.47
N GLU A 109 -14.05 -3.68 24.17
CA GLU A 109 -14.53 -2.55 23.40
C GLU A 109 -14.52 -2.90 21.91
N ASP A 110 -15.70 -2.90 21.28
CA ASP A 110 -15.83 -3.13 19.85
C ASP A 110 -15.58 -1.81 19.10
N ILE A 111 -14.36 -1.69 18.55
CA ILE A 111 -13.96 -0.48 17.81
C ILE A 111 -14.32 -0.67 16.34
N MET A 112 -15.52 -0.22 15.97
CA MET A 112 -16.04 -0.41 14.61
C MET A 112 -15.27 0.43 13.57
N PRO A 113 -14.74 -0.18 12.49
CA PRO A 113 -14.08 0.57 11.42
C PRO A 113 -15.08 1.36 10.56
N PRO A 114 -14.64 2.43 9.87
CA PRO A 114 -15.52 3.26 9.04
C PRO A 114 -16.05 2.49 7.79
N LYS A 115 -17.37 2.57 7.52
CA LYS A 115 -18.11 1.60 6.67
C LYS A 115 -17.86 1.68 5.14
N ALA A 116 -17.79 2.87 4.54
CA ALA A 116 -17.88 2.99 3.07
C ALA A 116 -16.62 2.56 2.32
N ILE A 117 -15.45 2.77 2.93
CA ILE A 117 -14.15 2.51 2.32
C ILE A 117 -13.77 1.01 2.42
N PHE A 118 -14.13 0.38 3.54
CA PHE A 118 -13.90 -1.04 3.74
C PHE A 118 -14.77 -1.90 2.81
N TYR A 119 -15.95 -1.41 2.40
CA TYR A 119 -16.79 -2.08 1.41
C TYR A 119 -16.10 -2.21 0.04
N TYR A 120 -15.41 -1.16 -0.44
CA TYR A 120 -14.65 -1.24 -1.70
C TYR A 120 -13.52 -2.26 -1.62
N GLY A 121 -12.78 -2.26 -0.50
CA GLY A 121 -11.73 -3.25 -0.25
C GLY A 121 -12.25 -4.68 -0.16
N ASP A 122 -13.44 -4.86 0.42
CA ASP A 122 -14.11 -6.16 0.52
C ASP A 122 -14.55 -6.64 -0.86
N VAL A 123 -15.27 -5.82 -1.63
CA VAL A 123 -15.72 -6.15 -2.99
C VAL A 123 -14.55 -6.55 -3.89
N ILE A 124 -13.47 -5.76 -3.93
CA ILE A 124 -12.30 -6.07 -4.77
C ILE A 124 -11.49 -7.25 -4.22
N GLY A 125 -11.41 -7.40 -2.89
CA GLY A 125 -10.69 -8.47 -2.24
C GLY A 125 -11.41 -9.81 -2.21
N THR A 126 -12.69 -9.86 -2.59
CA THR A 126 -13.48 -11.10 -2.54
C THR A 126 -13.02 -12.15 -3.54
N LEU A 127 -13.30 -13.42 -3.21
CA LEU A 127 -13.16 -14.55 -4.13
C LEU A 127 -13.92 -14.33 -5.44
N ALA A 128 -15.04 -13.61 -5.41
CA ALA A 128 -15.81 -13.28 -6.61
C ALA A 128 -14.99 -12.45 -7.62
N SER A 129 -14.23 -11.47 -7.14
CA SER A 129 -13.33 -10.65 -7.98
C SER A 129 -12.20 -11.47 -8.58
N ILE A 130 -11.66 -12.45 -7.83
CA ILE A 130 -10.64 -13.39 -8.34
C ILE A 130 -11.23 -14.27 -9.43
N ILE A 131 -12.42 -14.85 -9.24
CA ILE A 131 -13.09 -15.69 -10.24
C ILE A 131 -13.38 -14.87 -11.51
N PHE A 132 -13.89 -13.64 -11.36
CA PHE A 132 -14.15 -12.75 -12.48
C PHE A 132 -12.86 -12.46 -13.28
N LEU A 133 -11.75 -12.15 -12.59
CA LEU A 133 -10.45 -11.93 -13.22
C LEU A 133 -9.99 -13.16 -14.03
N VAL A 134 -10.14 -14.37 -13.46
CA VAL A 134 -9.78 -15.62 -14.14
C VAL A 134 -10.60 -15.80 -15.42
N ILE A 135 -11.92 -15.54 -15.37
CA ILE A 135 -12.79 -15.62 -16.55
C ILE A 135 -12.31 -14.65 -17.64
N VAL A 136 -12.04 -13.39 -17.29
CA VAL A 136 -11.53 -12.39 -18.25
C VAL A 136 -10.22 -12.84 -18.89
N ILE A 137 -9.29 -13.42 -18.12
CA ILE A 137 -8.02 -13.95 -18.64
C ILE A 137 -8.26 -15.12 -19.59
N ILE A 138 -9.13 -16.07 -19.24
CA ILE A 138 -9.46 -17.22 -20.09
C ILE A 138 -10.06 -16.74 -21.42
N THR A 139 -11.05 -15.83 -21.37
CA THR A 139 -11.66 -15.25 -22.57
C THR A 139 -10.63 -14.54 -23.43
N TRP A 140 -9.72 -13.78 -22.82
CA TRP A 140 -8.65 -13.10 -23.54
C TRP A 140 -7.69 -14.10 -24.21
N VAL A 141 -7.23 -15.14 -23.51
CA VAL A 141 -6.36 -16.16 -24.14
C VAL A 141 -7.08 -16.91 -25.26
N ALA A 142 -8.37 -17.22 -25.09
CA ALA A 142 -9.16 -17.97 -26.07
C ALA A 142 -9.42 -17.20 -27.38
N VAL A 143 -9.58 -15.88 -27.30
CA VAL A 143 -9.85 -15.02 -28.46
C VAL A 143 -8.55 -14.55 -29.15
N GLY A 144 -7.42 -14.57 -28.44
CA GLY A 144 -6.12 -14.16 -28.97
C GLY A 144 -5.66 -14.81 -30.29
N PRO A 145 -5.86 -16.13 -30.52
CA PRO A 145 -5.52 -16.78 -31.79
C PRO A 145 -6.25 -16.20 -33.00
N VAL A 146 -7.48 -15.70 -32.83
CA VAL A 146 -8.27 -15.09 -33.91
C VAL A 146 -7.65 -13.79 -34.40
N PHE A 147 -6.93 -13.09 -33.53
CA PHE A 147 -6.26 -11.82 -33.81
C PHE A 147 -4.74 -11.95 -33.93
N GLU A 148 -4.23 -13.19 -34.05
CA GLU A 148 -2.80 -13.50 -34.20
C GLU A 148 -1.90 -12.90 -33.10
N PHE A 149 -2.47 -12.56 -31.94
CA PHE A 149 -1.76 -11.86 -30.86
C PHE A 149 -1.03 -10.59 -31.33
N ASN A 150 -1.62 -9.84 -32.26
CA ASN A 150 -1.04 -8.60 -32.80
C ASN A 150 -1.14 -7.41 -31.81
N ASN A 151 -0.48 -6.29 -32.11
CA ASN A 151 -0.51 -5.10 -31.24
C ASN A 151 -1.94 -4.61 -30.90
N PRO A 152 -2.89 -4.56 -31.86
CA PRO A 152 -4.30 -4.29 -31.57
C PRO A 152 -4.98 -5.25 -30.58
N TRP A 153 -4.50 -6.50 -30.45
CA TRP A 153 -5.00 -7.46 -29.47
C TRP A 153 -4.42 -7.23 -28.05
N TRP A 154 -3.15 -6.85 -27.96
CA TRP A 154 -2.45 -6.64 -26.69
C TRP A 154 -2.71 -5.28 -26.04
N LEU A 155 -2.90 -4.21 -26.82
CA LEU A 155 -3.08 -2.88 -26.26
C LEU A 155 -4.40 -2.67 -25.47
N PRO A 156 -5.55 -3.25 -25.84
CA PRO A 156 -6.80 -3.03 -25.12
C PRO A 156 -6.74 -3.47 -23.66
N ILE A 157 -6.17 -4.65 -23.38
CA ILE A 157 -6.02 -5.14 -22.01
C ILE A 157 -5.06 -4.27 -21.20
N GLY A 158 -3.97 -3.79 -21.83
CA GLY A 158 -3.05 -2.84 -21.21
C GLY A 158 -3.73 -1.50 -20.90
N THR A 159 -4.53 -0.98 -21.84
CA THR A 159 -5.27 0.28 -21.68
C THR A 159 -6.26 0.21 -20.52
N TYR A 160 -7.02 -0.89 -20.43
CA TYR A 160 -7.91 -1.14 -19.31
C TYR A 160 -7.13 -1.22 -17.99
N ALA A 161 -6.06 -2.01 -17.94
CA ALA A 161 -5.24 -2.17 -16.74
C ALA A 161 -4.59 -0.85 -16.30
N GLY A 162 -4.12 -0.03 -17.23
CA GLY A 162 -3.56 1.28 -16.95
C GLY A 162 -4.57 2.25 -16.34
N LEU A 163 -5.76 2.38 -16.95
CA LEU A 163 -6.83 3.26 -16.45
C LEU A 163 -7.38 2.81 -15.11
N VAL A 164 -7.69 1.51 -14.96
CA VAL A 164 -8.18 0.94 -13.70
C VAL A 164 -7.11 1.02 -12.62
N GLY A 165 -5.85 0.70 -12.95
CA GLY A 165 -4.73 0.77 -12.03
C GLY A 165 -4.44 2.19 -11.53
N LEU A 166 -4.61 3.20 -12.39
CA LEU A 166 -4.53 4.61 -11.99
C LEU A 166 -5.63 4.96 -10.99
N PHE A 167 -6.88 4.64 -11.32
CA PHE A 167 -8.02 4.88 -10.43
C PHE A 167 -7.83 4.18 -9.08
N ASP A 168 -7.48 2.90 -9.11
CA ASP A 168 -7.26 2.09 -7.90
C ASP A 168 -6.11 2.66 -7.05
N SER A 169 -5.02 3.12 -7.68
CA SER A 169 -3.90 3.75 -6.96
C SER A 169 -4.33 4.99 -6.16
N PHE A 170 -5.22 5.81 -6.70
CA PHE A 170 -5.77 6.98 -6.00
C PHE A 170 -6.75 6.57 -4.89
N VAL A 171 -7.62 5.59 -5.15
CA VAL A 171 -8.55 5.05 -4.16
C VAL A 171 -7.77 4.45 -3.00
N LEU A 172 -6.90 3.47 -3.24
CA LEU A 172 -6.07 2.83 -2.21
C LEU A 172 -5.26 3.83 -1.39
N ARG A 173 -4.75 4.91 -2.01
CA ARG A 173 -4.05 5.96 -1.26
C ARG A 173 -4.98 6.75 -0.35
N ASN A 174 -6.21 7.01 -0.78
CA ASN A 174 -7.23 7.62 0.08
C ASN A 174 -7.58 6.69 1.25
N ILE A 175 -7.80 5.40 0.98
CA ILE A 175 -8.06 4.36 1.99
C ILE A 175 -6.93 4.33 3.02
N GLN A 176 -5.68 4.22 2.57
CA GLN A 176 -4.53 4.16 3.46
C GLN A 176 -4.40 5.44 4.31
N SER A 177 -4.69 6.60 3.73
CA SER A 177 -4.68 7.87 4.49
C SER A 177 -5.71 7.83 5.62
N LYS A 178 -6.90 7.32 5.36
CA LYS A 178 -7.99 7.23 6.35
C LYS A 178 -7.74 6.17 7.40
N VAL A 179 -7.26 5.00 7.00
CA VAL A 179 -6.83 3.95 7.94
C VAL A 179 -5.70 4.49 8.84
N SER A 180 -4.72 5.18 8.27
CA SER A 180 -3.62 5.75 9.07
C SER A 180 -4.09 6.82 10.05
N GLU A 181 -5.02 7.68 9.66
CA GLU A 181 -5.63 8.68 10.55
C GLU A 181 -6.33 7.99 11.73
N TYR A 182 -7.22 7.04 11.42
CA TYR A 182 -7.93 6.24 12.42
C TYR A 182 -6.99 5.48 13.36
N THR A 183 -5.99 4.76 12.83
CA THR A 183 -5.02 4.03 13.66
C THR A 183 -4.23 4.96 14.57
N ASN A 184 -3.84 6.15 14.11
CA ASN A 184 -3.13 7.12 14.95
C ASN A 184 -4.03 7.67 16.07
N GLU A 185 -5.33 7.86 15.83
CA GLU A 185 -6.28 8.25 16.87
C GLU A 185 -6.41 7.17 17.94
N GLN A 186 -6.54 5.91 17.54
CA GLN A 186 -6.62 4.78 18.48
C GLN A 186 -5.33 4.61 19.29
N ILE A 187 -4.17 4.75 18.66
CA ILE A 187 -2.88 4.70 19.36
C ILE A 187 -2.76 5.83 20.38
N ARG A 188 -3.21 7.06 20.04
CA ARG A 188 -3.19 8.18 21.00
C ARG A 188 -4.17 8.00 22.15
N ALA A 189 -5.33 7.40 21.89
CA ALA A 189 -6.28 7.05 22.94
C ALA A 189 -5.66 6.03 23.89
N LEU A 190 -5.03 4.97 23.36
CA LEU A 190 -4.31 3.97 24.13
C LEU A 190 -3.16 4.57 24.95
N GLU A 191 -2.31 5.41 24.34
CA GLU A 191 -1.22 6.10 25.04
C GLU A 191 -1.74 6.94 26.21
N LYS A 192 -2.89 7.61 26.05
CA LYS A 192 -3.53 8.36 27.14
C LYS A 192 -4.00 7.45 28.28
N HIS A 193 -4.55 6.28 27.97
CA HIS A 193 -4.96 5.30 28.97
C HIS A 193 -3.75 4.71 29.71
N ASP A 194 -2.69 4.34 28.99
CA ASP A 194 -1.44 3.86 29.58
C ASP A 194 -0.84 4.91 30.53
N MET A 195 -0.77 6.17 30.10
CA MET A 195 -0.26 7.26 30.94
C MET A 195 -1.09 7.42 32.22
N ALA A 196 -2.42 7.37 32.13
CA ALA A 196 -3.28 7.44 33.31
C ALA A 196 -3.02 6.27 34.28
N LEU A 197 -2.75 5.07 33.77
CA LEU A 197 -2.42 3.89 34.56
C LEU A 197 -1.04 4.03 35.24
N TYR A 198 -0.03 4.53 34.52
CA TYR A 198 1.29 4.84 35.12
C TYR A 198 1.21 5.87 36.24
N TYR A 199 0.42 6.94 36.03
CA TYR A 199 0.20 7.96 37.07
C TYR A 199 -0.54 7.39 38.29
N GLY A 200 -1.56 6.56 38.07
CA GLY A 200 -2.30 5.91 39.16
C GLY A 200 -1.46 4.93 39.97
N LEU A 201 -0.54 4.22 39.31
CA LEU A 201 0.36 3.25 39.95
C LEU A 201 1.67 3.85 40.49
N LEU A 202 1.87 5.18 40.34
CA LEU A 202 3.11 5.87 40.72
C LEU A 202 4.38 5.25 40.07
N MET A 203 4.23 4.71 38.87
CA MET A 203 5.30 4.03 38.13
C MET A 203 6.02 5.01 37.19
N PRO A 204 7.35 4.90 37.02
CA PRO A 204 8.10 5.77 36.12
C PRO A 204 7.73 5.46 34.65
N ILE A 205 7.43 6.51 33.88
CA ILE A 205 7.13 6.42 32.45
C ILE A 205 8.42 5.99 31.70
N PRO A 206 8.40 4.91 30.91
CA PRO A 206 9.54 4.53 30.08
C PRO A 206 9.69 5.54 28.92
N TYR A 207 10.67 6.43 29.01
CA TYR A 207 10.97 7.38 27.93
C TYR A 207 11.81 6.72 26.82
N GLY A 208 11.21 6.50 25.66
CA GLY A 208 11.91 6.15 24.42
C GLY A 208 12.51 7.38 23.72
N ARG A 209 13.82 7.37 23.43
CA ARG A 209 14.52 8.47 22.72
C ARG A 209 14.05 8.59 21.26
N LEU A 210 13.24 9.60 20.96
CA LEU A 210 12.90 9.98 19.59
C LEU A 210 14.11 10.58 18.86
N LYS A 211 14.65 9.86 17.87
CA LYS A 211 15.75 10.34 17.02
C LYS A 211 15.25 11.41 16.03
N ALA A 212 16.02 12.49 15.84
CA ALA A 212 15.67 13.61 14.95
C ALA A 212 15.40 13.17 13.49
N PRO A 213 14.47 13.83 12.78
CA PRO A 213 14.04 13.35 11.48
C PRO A 213 15.08 13.61 10.37
N SER A 214 15.40 12.59 9.57
CA SER A 214 16.34 12.69 8.43
C SER A 214 15.73 13.38 7.19
N LEU A 215 16.57 13.84 6.26
CA LEU A 215 16.15 14.52 5.02
C LEU A 215 15.14 13.71 4.19
N SER A 216 15.37 12.40 4.04
CA SER A 216 14.43 11.49 3.39
C SER A 216 13.07 11.44 4.10
N GLN A 217 13.05 11.63 5.43
CA GLN A 217 11.82 11.66 6.22
C GLN A 217 11.08 12.99 6.07
N ARG A 218 11.79 14.11 5.92
CA ARG A 218 11.17 15.41 5.61
C ARG A 218 10.52 15.40 4.22
N ILE A 219 11.22 14.85 3.23
CA ILE A 219 10.71 14.73 1.85
C ILE A 219 9.52 13.77 1.79
N SER A 220 9.60 12.60 2.44
CA SER A 220 8.49 11.64 2.49
C SER A 220 7.26 12.22 3.20
N ARG A 221 7.44 12.95 4.32
CA ARG A 221 6.34 13.68 4.97
C ARG A 221 5.76 14.75 4.05
N TYR A 222 6.59 15.55 3.39
CA TYR A 222 6.12 16.58 2.46
C TYR A 222 5.33 15.98 1.30
N ILE A 223 5.83 14.91 0.66
CA ILE A 223 5.11 14.19 -0.40
C ILE A 223 3.82 13.56 0.14
N ASN A 224 3.84 13.04 1.37
CA ASN A 224 2.65 12.49 2.01
C ASN A 224 1.62 13.56 2.37
N THR A 225 2.04 14.79 2.71
CA THR A 225 1.17 15.94 3.01
C THR A 225 0.63 16.60 1.74
N LEU A 226 1.46 16.76 0.71
CA LEU A 226 1.02 17.20 -0.61
C LEU A 226 0.04 16.18 -1.19
N SER A 227 0.38 14.91 -1.04
CA SER A 227 -0.51 13.78 -1.28
C SER A 227 -1.42 13.49 -0.09
N SER A 228 -1.79 14.45 0.78
CA SER A 228 -2.85 14.28 1.81
C SER A 228 -4.06 15.22 1.60
N HIS A 229 -4.01 16.15 0.65
CA HIS A 229 -5.14 17.06 0.40
C HIS A 229 -6.35 16.37 -0.27
N LEU A 230 -7.55 16.92 -0.02
CA LEU A 230 -8.89 16.43 -0.39
C LEU A 230 -9.10 16.20 -1.91
N PHE A 231 -8.22 16.73 -2.77
CA PHE A 231 -8.37 16.69 -4.23
C PHE A 231 -7.97 15.37 -4.89
N ARG A 232 -7.56 14.32 -4.15
CA ARG A 232 -6.87 13.15 -4.73
C ARG A 232 -7.73 12.14 -5.48
N VAL A 233 -8.94 11.81 -5.01
CA VAL A 233 -9.83 10.91 -5.78
C VAL A 233 -10.38 11.66 -6.99
N VAL A 234 -10.76 12.93 -6.81
CA VAL A 234 -11.25 13.80 -7.88
C VAL A 234 -10.16 14.03 -8.94
N SER A 235 -8.89 14.19 -8.55
CA SER A 235 -7.78 14.31 -9.51
C SER A 235 -7.56 13.02 -10.29
N GLY A 236 -7.66 11.85 -9.62
CA GLY A 236 -7.57 10.55 -10.29
C GLY A 236 -8.68 10.35 -11.31
N VAL A 237 -9.94 10.58 -10.91
CA VAL A 237 -11.11 10.51 -11.80
C VAL A 237 -10.99 11.50 -12.95
N SER A 238 -10.60 12.75 -12.67
CA SER A 238 -10.42 13.78 -13.70
C SER A 238 -9.33 13.41 -14.70
N LEU A 239 -8.22 12.83 -14.22
CA LEU A 239 -7.13 12.38 -15.08
C LEU A 239 -7.53 11.16 -15.92
N THR A 240 -8.25 10.20 -15.34
CA THR A 240 -8.81 9.05 -16.07
C THR A 240 -9.78 9.51 -17.16
N ILE A 241 -10.70 10.44 -16.84
CA ILE A 241 -11.61 11.05 -17.82
C ILE A 241 -10.83 11.78 -18.91
N GLY A 242 -9.78 12.54 -18.54
CA GLY A 242 -8.91 13.21 -19.50
C GLY A 242 -8.23 12.24 -20.47
N CYS A 243 -7.72 11.11 -19.98
CA CYS A 243 -7.17 10.04 -20.81
C CYS A 243 -8.22 9.45 -21.75
N ILE A 244 -9.43 9.15 -21.26
CA ILE A 244 -10.53 8.63 -22.07
C ILE A 244 -10.94 9.61 -23.17
N VAL A 245 -11.04 10.91 -22.85
CA VAL A 245 -11.36 11.96 -23.82
C VAL A 245 -10.27 12.08 -24.87
N ALA A 246 -8.99 12.04 -24.48
CA ALA A 246 -7.86 12.08 -25.42
C ALA A 246 -7.82 10.85 -26.33
N SER A 247 -8.07 9.65 -25.80
CA SER A 247 -8.18 8.42 -26.59
C SER A 247 -9.39 8.44 -27.53
N SER A 248 -10.50 9.01 -27.09
CA SER A 248 -11.72 9.14 -27.91
C SER A 248 -11.52 10.15 -29.03
N ALA A 249 -10.85 11.29 -28.77
CA ALA A 249 -10.52 12.30 -29.77
C ALA A 249 -9.61 11.73 -30.88
N THR A 250 -8.74 10.79 -30.52
CA THR A 250 -7.84 10.07 -31.44
C THR A 250 -8.46 8.79 -32.01
N ARG A 251 -9.78 8.60 -31.84
CA ARG A 251 -10.58 7.45 -32.32
C ARG A 251 -10.01 6.09 -31.89
N TRP A 252 -9.45 6.01 -30.70
CA TRP A 252 -8.82 4.79 -30.16
C TRP A 252 -7.74 4.21 -31.09
N SER A 253 -7.06 5.08 -31.84
CA SER A 253 -5.85 4.72 -32.58
C SER A 253 -4.76 4.19 -31.63
N LEU A 254 -3.70 3.59 -32.19
CA LEU A 254 -2.56 3.09 -31.41
C LEU A 254 -2.05 4.12 -30.39
N THR A 255 -1.86 5.37 -30.82
CA THR A 255 -1.44 6.47 -29.94
C THR A 255 -2.49 6.79 -28.88
N GLY A 256 -3.77 6.79 -29.24
CA GLY A 256 -4.88 6.97 -28.30
C GLY A 256 -4.89 5.93 -27.19
N GLN A 257 -4.70 4.66 -27.53
CA GLN A 257 -4.63 3.56 -26.55
C GLN A 257 -3.39 3.71 -25.64
N LEU A 258 -2.25 4.10 -26.21
CA LEU A 258 -1.01 4.34 -25.45
C LEU A 258 -1.11 5.52 -24.47
N VAL A 259 -1.81 6.59 -24.83
CA VAL A 259 -2.10 7.73 -23.92
C VAL A 259 -2.91 7.29 -22.70
N SER A 260 -3.82 6.33 -22.86
CA SER A 260 -4.62 5.77 -21.77
C SER A 260 -3.94 4.61 -21.04
N ASN A 261 -2.74 4.19 -21.46
CA ASN A 261 -2.01 3.10 -20.81
C ASN A 261 -0.74 3.58 -20.12
N VAL A 262 0.15 4.26 -20.85
CA VAL A 262 1.52 4.54 -20.40
C VAL A 262 1.55 5.58 -19.28
N PRO A 263 1.00 6.81 -19.42
CA PRO A 263 0.97 7.76 -18.32
C PRO A 263 0.24 7.23 -17.06
N PRO A 264 -0.95 6.61 -17.18
CA PRO A 264 -1.62 5.97 -16.05
C PRO A 264 -0.75 4.93 -15.32
N SER A 265 -0.05 4.07 -16.07
CA SER A 265 0.83 3.03 -15.51
C SER A 265 2.05 3.61 -14.79
N ILE A 266 2.67 4.68 -15.32
CA ILE A 266 3.79 5.37 -14.65
C ILE A 266 3.34 5.97 -13.32
N ILE A 267 2.19 6.68 -13.33
CA ILE A 267 1.65 7.34 -12.15
C ILE A 267 1.24 6.30 -11.09
N GLY A 268 0.59 5.20 -11.50
CA GLY A 268 0.24 4.11 -10.60
C GLY A 268 1.48 3.47 -9.95
N THR A 269 2.50 3.17 -10.76
CA THR A 269 3.78 2.64 -10.28
C THR A 269 4.45 3.59 -9.27
N PHE A 270 4.43 4.90 -9.54
CA PHE A 270 4.96 5.91 -8.62
C PHE A 270 4.22 5.90 -7.28
N PHE A 271 2.89 5.86 -7.29
CA PHE A 271 2.13 5.78 -6.05
C PHE A 271 2.46 4.52 -5.25
N MET A 272 2.59 3.37 -5.90
CA MET A 272 3.00 2.14 -5.25
C MET A 272 4.37 2.24 -4.58
N ILE A 273 5.35 2.86 -5.23
CA ILE A 273 6.68 3.09 -4.63
C ILE A 273 6.58 4.01 -3.40
N ILE A 274 5.72 5.04 -3.44
CA ILE A 274 5.47 5.87 -2.27
C ILE A 274 4.80 5.07 -1.16
N LEU A 275 3.84 4.19 -1.47
CA LEU A 275 3.18 3.33 -0.46
C LEU A 275 4.22 2.48 0.28
N ILE A 276 5.15 1.85 -0.45
CA ILE A 276 6.28 1.09 0.11
C ILE A 276 7.12 1.97 1.04
N THR A 277 7.52 3.15 0.55
CA THR A 277 8.41 4.04 1.31
C THR A 277 7.73 4.65 2.55
N GLY A 278 6.43 4.93 2.46
CA GLY A 278 5.63 5.50 3.55
C GLY A 278 5.42 4.52 4.71
N HIS A 279 5.19 3.24 4.42
CA HIS A 279 4.97 2.22 5.45
C HIS A 279 6.24 1.92 6.25
N ASN A 280 7.38 1.76 5.55
CA ASN A 280 8.71 1.60 6.16
C ASN A 280 9.06 2.73 7.12
N TYR A 281 8.55 3.93 6.83
CA TYR A 281 8.77 5.10 7.64
C TYR A 281 7.93 5.10 8.94
N ALA A 282 6.65 4.74 8.84
CA ALA A 282 5.76 4.64 10.00
C ALA A 282 6.27 3.60 11.01
N GLU A 283 6.72 2.44 10.53
CA GLU A 283 7.29 1.38 11.37
C GLU A 283 8.54 1.84 12.12
N LYS A 284 9.44 2.59 11.47
CA LYS A 284 10.63 3.16 12.12
C LYS A 284 10.28 4.19 13.21
N LYS A 285 9.11 4.84 13.10
CA LYS A 285 8.61 5.78 14.11
C LYS A 285 7.99 5.06 15.32
N MET A 286 7.39 3.88 15.12
CA MET A 286 6.71 3.11 16.18
C MET A 286 7.61 2.10 16.92
N ARG A 287 8.82 1.83 16.41
CA ARG A 287 9.82 0.95 17.08
C ARG A 287 10.64 1.63 18.18
N VAL A 288 10.05 2.59 18.90
CA VAL A 288 10.72 3.32 19.99
C VAL A 288 9.95 3.11 21.27
#